data_AF-A0A4U0X6T8-F1
#
_entry.id   AF-A0A4U0X6T8-F1
#
_cell.length_a   1.000
_cell.length_b   1.000
_cell.length_c   1.000
_cell.angle_alpha   90.00
_cell.angle_beta   90.00
_cell.angle_gamma   90.00
#
_symmetry.space_group_name_H-M   'P 1'
#
loop_
_entity.id
_entity.type
_entity.pdbx_description
1 polymer ?
#
loop_
_entity_poly.entity_id
_entity_poly.type
_entity_poly.pdbx_seq_one_letter_code
_entity_poly.pdbx_strand_id
1 'polypeptide(L)'
;MAKNYETLAGIAGFEILLLSTKREFLEENWRSKSLQERGEAFKYWLEESKEPKIVIVDDADALGDGDAAHDLLPLKAENLIISTRNPFILPASQSKQLLIPTMKPDEVTQLMKAGLRDGCFVSNDPVSMAGLKTIRGVLGYHPLAVQHAIETMNKSLAFNTTQLPVESFLESFASSDHDFRLKFIEEKWLRNRPSILDCFRTSVQRLHSDDPHLFSLWNFAGFWSPVADSGDFCQFFFKIIPKNWSLLLDKREQLPDFEFFGLANTPNGRFVLGKYIQKLVEVSLFTAPSNGALKEIRIHKLWIECIRQLAGQEGRLRCIR
;
A
#
# COMPACT_ATOMS: atom_id res chain seq x y z
N MET A 1 -26.43 -14.23 9.71
CA MET A 1 -27.13 -12.98 9.36
C MET A 1 -27.25 -12.01 10.53
N ALA A 2 -28.00 -12.29 11.61
CA ALA A 2 -28.09 -11.37 12.78
C ALA A 2 -26.70 -11.01 13.37
N LYS A 3 -25.84 -12.02 13.54
CA LYS A 3 -24.47 -11.89 14.03
C LYS A 3 -23.54 -11.00 13.17
N ASN A 4 -23.80 -10.91 11.86
CA ASN A 4 -23.01 -10.09 10.93
C ASN A 4 -23.38 -8.61 11.10
N TYR A 5 -24.66 -8.32 11.30
CA TYR A 5 -25.13 -6.96 11.59
C TYR A 5 -24.68 -6.47 12.97
N GLU A 6 -24.63 -7.35 13.97
CA GLU A 6 -24.04 -7.03 15.29
C GLU A 6 -22.54 -6.69 15.17
N THR A 7 -21.79 -7.48 14.39
CA THR A 7 -20.36 -7.26 14.15
C THR A 7 -20.13 -5.94 13.42
N LEU A 8 -20.89 -5.68 12.36
CA LEU A 8 -20.86 -4.39 11.65
C LEU A 8 -21.23 -3.24 12.57
N ALA A 9 -22.26 -3.39 13.40
CA ALA A 9 -22.71 -2.37 14.34
C ALA A 9 -21.69 -2.09 15.47
N GLY A 10 -20.82 -3.06 15.78
CA GLY A 10 -19.69 -2.89 16.70
C GLY A 10 -18.52 -2.12 16.10
N ILE A 11 -18.37 -2.14 14.77
CA ILE A 11 -17.28 -1.47 14.03
C ILE A 11 -17.75 -0.14 13.41
N ALA A 12 -19.05 0.00 13.17
CA ALA A 12 -19.71 1.19 12.65
C ALA A 12 -19.65 2.35 13.66
N GLY A 13 -19.08 3.48 13.22
CA GLY A 13 -19.14 4.74 13.96
C GLY A 13 -20.57 5.27 14.10
N PHE A 14 -20.79 6.19 15.06
CA PHE A 14 -22.07 6.86 15.31
C PHE A 14 -22.59 7.68 14.11
N GLU A 15 -21.71 7.93 13.13
CA GLU A 15 -21.96 8.72 11.92
C GLU A 15 -22.94 8.05 10.94
N ILE A 16 -23.35 6.80 11.19
CA ILE A 16 -24.16 5.98 10.26
C ILE A 16 -25.68 6.26 10.31
N LEU A 17 -26.19 7.09 11.22
CA LEU A 17 -27.61 7.46 11.23
C LEU A 17 -27.84 8.91 10.81
N LEU A 18 -27.41 9.28 9.60
CA LEU A 18 -27.81 10.52 8.93
C LEU A 18 -29.26 10.45 8.39
N LEU A 19 -30.20 9.94 9.18
CA LEU A 19 -31.63 10.05 8.94
C LEU A 19 -32.34 10.31 10.27
N SER A 20 -32.20 11.53 10.77
CA SER A 20 -33.04 12.08 11.83
C SER A 20 -32.93 13.60 11.78
N THR A 21 -34.09 14.26 11.69
CA THR A 21 -34.26 15.70 11.85
C THR A 21 -33.89 16.23 13.24
N LYS A 22 -33.42 15.37 14.16
CA LYS A 22 -32.93 15.72 15.50
C LYS A 22 -31.51 15.18 15.70
N ARG A 23 -30.51 15.99 15.32
CA ARG A 23 -29.07 15.70 15.42
C ARG A 23 -28.53 15.64 16.86
N GLU A 24 -29.18 16.31 17.80
CA GLU A 24 -28.61 16.60 19.14
C GLU A 24 -28.40 15.39 20.05
N PHE A 25 -28.99 14.22 19.74
CA PHE A 25 -28.92 13.03 20.61
C PHE A 25 -28.50 11.74 19.89
N LEU A 26 -28.04 11.80 18.64
CA LEU A 26 -27.76 10.61 17.84
C LEU A 26 -26.62 9.76 18.42
N GLU A 27 -25.55 10.40 18.89
CA GLU A 27 -24.39 9.71 19.43
C GLU A 27 -24.70 9.07 20.81
N GLU A 28 -25.37 9.80 21.72
CA GLU A 28 -25.75 9.28 23.04
C GLU A 28 -26.78 8.15 22.93
N ASN A 29 -27.76 8.28 22.01
CA ASN A 29 -28.72 7.21 21.73
C ASN A 29 -28.05 5.98 21.10
N TRP A 30 -27.06 6.16 20.24
CA TRP A 30 -26.31 5.04 19.67
C TRP A 30 -25.47 4.36 20.74
N ARG A 31 -24.75 5.13 21.56
CA ARG A 31 -23.90 4.63 22.65
C ARG A 31 -24.68 3.88 23.73
N SER A 32 -25.92 4.29 24.02
CA SER A 32 -26.77 3.64 25.03
C SER A 32 -27.41 2.33 24.56
N LYS A 33 -27.48 2.07 23.25
CA LYS A 33 -27.92 0.77 22.70
C LYS A 33 -26.88 -0.32 22.89
N SER A 34 -27.34 -1.52 23.20
CA SER A 34 -26.55 -2.76 23.12
C SER A 34 -26.14 -3.05 21.68
N LEU A 35 -25.11 -3.89 21.50
CA LEU A 35 -24.65 -4.32 20.16
C LEU A 35 -25.78 -4.95 19.32
N GLN A 36 -26.64 -5.75 19.97
CA GLN A 36 -27.80 -6.37 19.34
C GLN A 36 -28.78 -5.32 18.82
N GLU A 37 -29.17 -4.36 19.67
CA GLU A 37 -30.10 -3.29 19.28
C GLU A 37 -29.54 -2.41 18.16
N ARG A 38 -28.22 -2.19 18.14
CA ARG A 38 -27.57 -1.48 17.03
C ARG A 38 -27.60 -2.28 15.73
N GLY A 39 -27.33 -3.60 15.80
CA GLY A 39 -27.41 -4.50 14.66
C GLY A 39 -28.81 -4.57 14.07
N GLU A 40 -29.84 -4.67 14.91
CA GLU A 40 -31.25 -4.66 14.51
C GLU A 40 -31.66 -3.32 13.88
N ALA A 41 -31.27 -2.19 14.49
CA ALA A 41 -31.54 -0.87 13.94
C ALA A 41 -30.87 -0.66 12.58
N PHE A 42 -29.62 -1.10 12.42
CA PHE A 42 -28.90 -1.01 11.16
C PHE A 42 -29.52 -1.93 10.09
N LYS A 43 -29.93 -3.15 10.46
CA LYS A 43 -30.65 -4.05 9.55
C LYS A 43 -31.97 -3.43 9.08
N TYR A 44 -32.79 -2.90 10.00
CA TYR A 44 -34.05 -2.24 9.66
C TYR A 44 -33.81 -1.05 8.72
N TRP A 45 -32.83 -0.20 9.06
CA TRP A 45 -32.47 0.93 8.22
C TRP A 45 -32.04 0.46 6.83
N LEU A 46 -31.17 -0.55 6.72
CA LEU A 46 -30.63 -1.01 5.45
C LEU A 46 -31.68 -1.73 4.59
N GLU A 47 -32.42 -2.67 5.15
CA GLU A 47 -33.29 -3.61 4.43
C GLU A 47 -34.76 -3.16 4.35
N GLU A 48 -35.28 -2.48 5.37
CA GLU A 48 -36.74 -2.25 5.52
C GLU A 48 -37.15 -0.80 5.28
N SER A 49 -36.27 0.17 5.56
CA SER A 49 -36.55 1.59 5.29
C SER A 49 -36.71 1.87 3.79
N LYS A 50 -37.67 2.73 3.43
CA LYS A 50 -37.92 3.17 2.04
C LYS A 50 -37.10 4.38 1.61
N GLU A 51 -36.34 4.99 2.52
CA GLU A 51 -35.48 6.13 2.21
C GLU A 51 -34.34 5.72 1.27
N PRO A 52 -33.95 6.56 0.31
CA PRO A 52 -32.73 6.35 -0.47
C PRO A 52 -31.50 6.30 0.44
N LYS A 53 -30.64 5.31 0.24
CA LYS A 53 -29.47 5.05 1.10
C LYS A 53 -28.22 4.94 0.27
N ILE A 54 -27.13 5.51 0.81
CA ILE A 54 -25.76 5.26 0.37
C ILE A 54 -25.02 4.69 1.57
N VAL A 55 -24.42 3.52 1.39
CA VAL A 55 -23.57 2.89 2.39
C VAL A 55 -22.13 3.04 1.95
N ILE A 56 -21.30 3.61 2.84
CA ILE A 56 -19.87 3.77 2.62
C ILE A 56 -19.15 2.89 3.63
N VAL A 57 -18.35 1.95 3.14
CA VAL A 57 -17.42 1.15 3.95
C VAL A 57 -16.03 1.69 3.70
N ASP A 58 -15.49 2.43 4.68
CA ASP A 58 -14.11 2.91 4.63
C ASP A 58 -13.16 1.83 5.18
N ASP A 59 -12.04 1.62 4.50
CA ASP A 59 -10.98 0.67 4.85
C ASP A 59 -11.51 -0.73 5.18
N ALA A 60 -12.21 -1.36 4.24
CA ALA A 60 -12.85 -2.67 4.42
C ALA A 60 -11.87 -3.80 4.81
N ASP A 61 -10.58 -3.57 4.64
CA ASP A 61 -9.48 -4.34 5.20
C ASP A 61 -9.60 -4.59 6.71
N ALA A 62 -10.26 -3.70 7.46
CA ALA A 62 -10.50 -3.83 8.89
C ALA A 62 -11.57 -4.89 9.23
N LEU A 63 -12.36 -5.34 8.25
CA LEU A 63 -13.37 -6.38 8.43
C LEU A 63 -12.75 -7.79 8.48
N GLY A 64 -11.47 -7.92 8.16
CA GLY A 64 -10.74 -9.20 8.07
C GLY A 64 -10.25 -9.48 6.65
N ASP A 65 -9.88 -10.73 6.39
CA ASP A 65 -9.34 -11.17 5.10
C ASP A 65 -10.25 -12.19 4.42
N GLY A 66 -10.24 -12.18 3.09
CA GLY A 66 -10.97 -13.14 2.25
C GLY A 66 -12.47 -13.21 2.55
N ASP A 67 -12.98 -14.43 2.74
CA ASP A 67 -14.41 -14.71 2.94
C ASP A 67 -14.98 -14.03 4.19
N ALA A 68 -14.17 -13.83 5.24
CA ALA A 68 -14.63 -13.19 6.47
C ALA A 68 -15.00 -11.71 6.25
N ALA A 69 -14.21 -10.98 5.46
CA ALA A 69 -14.54 -9.61 5.09
C ALA A 69 -15.76 -9.56 4.18
N HIS A 70 -15.84 -10.46 3.20
CA HIS A 70 -16.95 -10.55 2.26
C HIS A 70 -18.30 -10.79 2.98
N ASP A 71 -18.32 -11.70 3.96
CA ASP A 71 -19.52 -12.03 4.73
C ASP A 71 -20.05 -10.88 5.60
N LEU A 72 -19.17 -9.94 5.94
CA LEU A 72 -19.52 -8.74 6.68
C LEU A 72 -19.93 -7.58 5.77
N LEU A 73 -19.71 -7.63 4.46
CA LEU A 73 -20.11 -6.52 3.60
C LEU A 73 -21.65 -6.40 3.53
N PRO A 74 -22.20 -5.17 3.59
CA PRO A 74 -23.63 -4.94 3.48
C PRO A 74 -24.11 -5.03 2.02
N LEU A 75 -23.93 -6.19 1.38
CA LEU A 75 -24.19 -6.41 -0.06
C LEU A 75 -25.65 -6.23 -0.49
N LYS A 76 -26.57 -6.13 0.47
CA LYS A 76 -27.97 -5.78 0.22
C LYS A 76 -28.20 -4.28 0.05
N ALA A 77 -27.19 -3.44 0.30
CA ALA A 77 -27.27 -2.01 0.04
C ALA A 77 -27.41 -1.76 -1.47
N GLU A 78 -28.40 -0.98 -1.87
CA GLU A 78 -28.61 -0.61 -3.28
C GLU A 78 -27.44 0.24 -3.81
N ASN A 79 -26.95 1.19 -3.00
CA ASN A 79 -25.79 2.01 -3.33
C ASN A 79 -24.69 1.75 -2.29
N LEU A 80 -23.68 0.96 -2.68
CA LEU A 80 -22.55 0.59 -1.83
C LEU A 80 -21.24 1.15 -2.42
N ILE A 81 -20.51 1.92 -1.61
CA ILE A 81 -19.17 2.40 -1.92
C ILE A 81 -18.21 1.79 -0.93
N ILE A 82 -17.14 1.15 -1.41
CA ILE A 82 -16.14 0.50 -0.59
C ILE A 82 -14.77 1.09 -0.92
N SER A 83 -14.04 1.54 0.10
CA SER A 83 -12.60 1.76 0.00
C SER A 83 -11.88 0.55 0.61
N THR A 84 -10.91 0.01 -0.12
CA THR A 84 -10.13 -1.16 0.33
C THR A 84 -8.79 -1.15 -0.36
N ARG A 85 -7.81 -1.81 0.26
CA ARG A 85 -6.51 -2.07 -0.38
C ARG A 85 -6.53 -3.43 -1.08
N ASN A 86 -7.51 -4.30 -0.80
CA ASN A 86 -7.68 -5.59 -1.43
C ASN A 86 -8.58 -5.47 -2.69
N PRO A 87 -8.02 -5.48 -3.91
CA PRO A 87 -8.81 -5.37 -5.13
C PRO A 87 -9.72 -6.59 -5.39
N PHE A 88 -9.54 -7.67 -4.61
CA PHE A 88 -10.31 -8.91 -4.71
C PHE A 88 -11.31 -9.09 -3.56
N ILE A 89 -11.59 -8.05 -2.77
CA ILE A 89 -12.60 -8.12 -1.70
C ILE A 89 -14.00 -8.47 -2.26
N LEU A 90 -14.29 -8.07 -3.50
CA LEU A 90 -15.49 -8.43 -4.23
C LEU A 90 -15.14 -8.90 -5.64
N PRO A 91 -15.85 -9.91 -6.18
CA PRO A 91 -15.72 -10.29 -7.57
C PRO A 91 -16.03 -9.12 -8.51
N ALA A 92 -15.31 -9.03 -9.63
CA ALA A 92 -15.55 -8.02 -10.67
C ALA A 92 -16.97 -8.11 -11.28
N SER A 93 -17.62 -9.27 -11.20
CA SER A 93 -19.02 -9.45 -11.62
C SER A 93 -20.04 -8.77 -10.69
N GLN A 94 -19.63 -8.42 -9.47
CA GLN A 94 -20.51 -7.83 -8.44
C GLN A 94 -20.18 -6.37 -8.14
N SER A 95 -19.12 -5.81 -8.74
CA SER A 95 -18.66 -4.46 -8.42
C SER A 95 -18.06 -3.74 -9.62
N LYS A 96 -18.33 -2.45 -9.73
CA LYS A 96 -17.58 -1.56 -10.61
C LYS A 96 -16.32 -1.09 -9.88
N GLN A 97 -15.19 -1.74 -10.16
CA GLN A 97 -13.93 -1.42 -9.51
C GLN A 97 -13.33 -0.13 -10.10
N LEU A 98 -12.93 0.79 -9.22
CA LEU A 98 -12.18 1.99 -9.57
C LEU A 98 -10.81 1.90 -8.90
N LEU A 99 -9.77 1.65 -9.69
CA LEU A 99 -8.40 1.68 -9.20
C LEU A 99 -8.00 3.14 -8.98
N ILE A 100 -7.55 3.47 -7.76
CA ILE A 100 -7.00 4.78 -7.45
C ILE A 100 -5.52 4.79 -7.87
N PRO A 101 -5.13 5.55 -8.92
CA PRO A 101 -3.74 5.61 -9.35
C PRO A 101 -2.91 6.47 -8.39
N THR A 102 -1.59 6.36 -8.49
CA THR A 102 -0.68 7.35 -7.91
C THR A 102 -0.93 8.73 -8.51
N MET A 103 -0.57 9.80 -7.79
CA MET A 103 -0.73 11.16 -8.30
C MET A 103 0.06 11.37 -9.60
N LYS A 104 -0.44 12.24 -10.47
CA LYS A 104 0.31 12.62 -11.67
C LYS A 104 1.56 13.40 -11.25
N PRO A 105 2.67 13.30 -12.01
CA PRO A 105 3.90 14.00 -11.66
C PRO A 105 3.71 15.50 -11.40
N ASP A 106 2.86 16.18 -12.18
CA ASP A 106 2.64 17.62 -12.05
C ASP A 106 1.79 17.99 -10.83
N GLU A 107 0.80 17.15 -10.47
CA GLU A 107 0.01 17.28 -9.24
C GLU A 107 0.94 17.20 -8.01
N VAL A 108 1.89 16.26 -8.01
CA VAL A 108 2.87 16.12 -6.93
C VAL A 108 3.76 17.35 -6.80
N THR A 109 4.26 17.87 -7.93
CA THR A 109 5.09 19.07 -7.94
C THR A 109 4.31 20.28 -7.41
N GLN A 110 3.04 20.43 -7.81
CA GLN A 110 2.19 21.51 -7.34
C GLN A 110 1.94 21.41 -5.83
N LEU A 111 1.61 20.21 -5.33
CA LEU A 111 1.41 19.95 -3.90
C LEU A 111 2.67 20.27 -3.09
N MET A 112 3.84 19.80 -3.51
CA MET A 112 5.11 20.09 -2.84
C MET A 112 5.42 21.59 -2.81
N LYS A 113 5.21 22.30 -3.93
CA LYS A 113 5.41 23.75 -3.97
C LYS A 113 4.48 24.48 -3.02
N ALA A 114 3.20 24.13 -3.00
CA ALA A 114 2.23 24.78 -2.13
C ALA A 114 2.59 24.55 -0.66
N GLY A 115 2.80 23.29 -0.26
CA GLY A 115 3.09 22.96 1.14
C GLY A 115 4.43 23.50 1.67
N LEU A 116 5.44 23.68 0.81
CA LEU A 116 6.70 24.31 1.20
C LEU A 116 6.61 25.84 1.28
N ARG A 117 5.80 26.47 0.43
CA ARG A 117 5.57 27.93 0.45
C ARG A 117 4.83 28.36 1.70
N ASP A 118 3.83 27.60 2.12
CA ASP A 118 3.04 27.88 3.33
C ASP A 118 3.87 27.71 4.62
N GLY A 119 4.97 26.95 4.57
CA GLY A 119 5.91 26.75 5.68
C GLY A 119 7.09 27.75 5.74
N CYS A 120 7.28 28.58 4.70
CA CYS A 120 8.44 29.48 4.58
C CYS A 120 8.08 30.94 4.89
N PHE A 121 8.46 31.43 6.07
CA PHE A 121 8.79 32.84 6.26
C PHE A 121 10.21 33.06 5.72
N VAL A 122 10.40 33.48 4.46
CA VAL A 122 11.52 34.33 3.96
C VAL A 122 11.52 34.33 2.42
N SER A 123 11.76 35.51 1.87
CA SER A 123 11.46 36.01 0.54
C SER A 123 12.40 35.61 -0.61
N ASN A 124 13.09 34.46 -0.58
CA ASN A 124 13.93 34.00 -1.69
C ASN A 124 13.66 32.52 -1.95
N ASP A 125 13.05 32.17 -3.09
CA ASP A 125 12.51 30.85 -3.44
C ASP A 125 13.58 29.73 -3.27
N PRO A 126 13.61 29.01 -2.12
CA PRO A 126 14.68 28.09 -1.77
C PRO A 126 14.49 26.69 -2.38
N VAL A 127 13.51 26.52 -3.27
CA VAL A 127 13.01 25.21 -3.68
C VAL A 127 13.50 24.87 -5.10
N SER A 128 14.54 24.04 -5.18
CA SER A 128 15.06 23.52 -6.45
C SER A 128 14.02 22.63 -7.16
N MET A 129 13.61 23.05 -8.37
CA MET A 129 12.71 22.26 -9.22
C MET A 129 13.27 20.89 -9.60
N ALA A 130 14.58 20.79 -9.81
CA ALA A 130 15.24 19.53 -10.08
C ALA A 130 15.20 18.60 -8.85
N GLY A 131 15.38 19.18 -7.66
CA GLY A 131 15.26 18.46 -6.39
C GLY A 131 13.84 17.91 -6.17
N LEU A 132 12.81 18.74 -6.32
CA LEU A 132 11.41 18.27 -6.22
C LEU A 132 11.07 17.15 -7.20
N LYS A 133 11.57 17.24 -8.44
CA LYS A 133 11.41 16.18 -9.45
C LYS A 133 12.06 14.87 -9.02
N THR A 134 13.18 14.93 -8.31
CA THR A 134 13.88 13.78 -7.75
C THR A 134 13.09 13.20 -6.57
N ILE A 135 12.63 14.04 -5.64
CA ILE A 135 11.82 13.63 -4.47
C ILE A 135 10.55 12.91 -4.92
N ARG A 136 9.74 13.49 -5.81
CA ARG A 136 8.52 12.81 -6.31
C ARG A 136 8.83 11.47 -6.97
N GLY A 137 9.99 11.38 -7.63
CA GLY A 137 10.50 10.19 -8.28
C GLY A 137 10.82 9.08 -7.28
N VAL A 138 11.50 9.37 -6.16
CA VAL A 138 11.83 8.36 -5.14
C VAL A 138 10.62 7.93 -4.32
N LEU A 139 9.68 8.84 -4.07
CA LEU A 139 8.44 8.57 -3.32
C LEU A 139 7.36 7.85 -4.15
N GLY A 140 7.60 7.63 -5.45
CA GLY A 140 6.67 6.95 -6.33
C GLY A 140 5.34 7.67 -6.52
N TYR A 141 5.31 9.00 -6.35
CA TYR A 141 4.11 9.83 -6.46
C TYR A 141 2.97 9.46 -5.47
N HIS A 142 3.32 8.87 -4.32
CA HIS A 142 2.36 8.48 -3.30
C HIS A 142 1.89 9.67 -2.45
N PRO A 143 0.57 9.96 -2.35
CA PRO A 143 0.03 11.12 -1.62
C PRO A 143 0.57 11.29 -0.21
N LEU A 144 0.45 10.25 0.62
CA LEU A 144 0.86 10.32 2.03
C LEU A 144 2.38 10.54 2.19
N ALA A 145 3.20 9.84 1.41
CA ALA A 145 4.65 9.99 1.47
C ALA A 145 5.10 11.38 0.99
N VAL A 146 4.42 11.94 -0.02
CA VAL A 146 4.67 13.31 -0.48
C VAL A 146 4.36 14.32 0.62
N GLN A 147 3.20 14.20 1.27
CA GLN A 147 2.84 15.04 2.40
C GLN A 147 3.87 14.93 3.53
N HIS A 148 4.31 13.71 3.84
CA HIS A 148 5.32 13.48 4.86
C HIS A 148 6.67 14.14 4.51
N ALA A 149 7.09 14.07 3.24
CA ALA A 149 8.31 14.73 2.80
C ALA A 149 8.24 16.26 2.92
N ILE A 150 7.10 16.86 2.55
CA ILE A 150 6.85 18.31 2.71
C ILE A 150 7.06 18.71 4.17
N GLU A 151 6.52 17.95 5.10
CA GLU A 151 6.61 18.28 6.52
C GLU A 151 7.98 18.03 7.12
N THR A 152 8.65 16.96 6.70
CA THR A 152 10.04 16.71 7.07
C THR A 152 10.92 17.90 6.64
N MET A 153 10.72 18.39 5.42
CA MET A 153 11.40 19.59 4.91
C MET A 153 11.00 20.85 5.70
N ASN A 154 9.72 21.07 5.99
CA ASN A 154 9.28 22.22 6.80
C ASN A 154 9.81 22.20 8.23
N LYS A 155 9.90 21.02 8.87
CA LYS A 155 10.56 20.86 10.17
C LYS A 155 12.04 21.24 10.06
N SER A 156 12.75 20.79 9.02
CA SER A 156 14.17 21.13 8.83
C SER A 156 14.41 22.64 8.69
N LEU A 157 13.51 23.36 8.00
CA LEU A 157 13.53 24.82 7.86
C LEU A 157 13.44 25.54 9.20
N ALA A 158 12.63 25.01 10.13
CA ALA A 158 12.44 25.62 11.44
C ALA A 158 13.69 25.52 12.33
N PHE A 159 14.56 24.53 12.11
CA PHE A 159 15.69 24.23 12.98
C PHE A 159 17.08 24.49 12.35
N ASN A 160 17.20 24.54 11.03
CA ASN A 160 18.49 24.70 10.35
C ASN A 160 18.38 25.65 9.15
N THR A 161 19.05 26.80 9.22
CA THR A 161 18.97 27.86 8.21
C THR A 161 20.07 27.80 7.14
N THR A 162 21.05 26.90 7.28
CA THR A 162 22.23 26.88 6.40
C THR A 162 22.15 25.85 5.27
N GLN A 163 21.40 24.76 5.45
CA GLN A 163 21.20 23.75 4.41
C GLN A 163 19.81 23.89 3.79
N LEU A 164 19.75 23.86 2.46
CA LEU A 164 18.47 23.89 1.76
C LEU A 164 17.68 22.59 2.06
N PRO A 165 16.36 22.68 2.35
CA PRO A 165 15.58 21.54 2.85
C PRO A 165 15.46 20.41 1.84
N VAL A 166 15.36 20.75 0.56
CA VAL A 166 15.21 19.80 -0.53
C VAL A 166 16.47 18.94 -0.65
N GLU A 167 17.64 19.55 -0.62
CA GLU A 167 18.93 18.87 -0.65
C GLU A 167 19.17 18.07 0.63
N SER A 168 18.85 18.61 1.80
CA SER A 168 18.96 17.88 3.07
C SER A 168 18.10 16.62 3.10
N PHE A 169 16.85 16.72 2.62
CA PHE A 169 15.96 15.57 2.50
C PHE A 169 16.52 14.54 1.51
N LEU A 170 16.98 14.97 0.33
CA LEU A 170 17.52 14.07 -0.68
C LEU A 170 18.80 13.38 -0.20
N GLU A 171 19.69 14.10 0.48
CA GLU A 171 20.90 13.54 1.08
C GLU A 171 20.54 12.48 2.12
N SER A 172 19.62 12.78 3.03
CA SER A 172 19.17 11.85 4.06
C SER A 172 18.53 10.59 3.43
N PHE A 173 17.67 10.77 2.42
CA PHE A 173 16.98 9.64 1.79
C PHE A 173 17.91 8.79 0.89
N ALA A 174 18.87 9.41 0.19
CA ALA A 174 19.77 8.74 -0.74
C ALA A 174 21.03 8.15 -0.08
N SER A 175 21.41 8.61 1.11
CA SER A 175 22.59 8.13 1.83
C SER A 175 22.45 6.69 2.31
N SER A 176 23.51 6.14 2.90
CA SER A 176 23.46 4.88 3.64
C SER A 176 22.65 4.97 4.94
N ASP A 177 22.04 6.12 5.26
CA ASP A 177 21.20 6.34 6.43
C ASP A 177 19.90 5.53 6.34
N HIS A 178 20.02 4.29 6.81
CA HIS A 178 18.94 3.34 6.91
C HIS A 178 17.88 3.78 7.92
N ASP A 179 18.30 4.45 8.99
CA ASP A 179 17.46 4.82 10.12
C ASP A 179 16.53 5.97 9.75
N PHE A 180 17.01 6.94 8.97
CA PHE A 180 16.16 7.98 8.41
C PHE A 180 15.03 7.39 7.56
N ARG A 181 15.36 6.48 6.62
CA ARG A 181 14.35 5.85 5.76
C ARG A 181 13.37 4.99 6.56
N LEU A 182 13.85 4.26 7.57
CA LEU A 182 12.99 3.48 8.46
C LEU A 182 12.00 4.38 9.20
N LYS A 183 12.51 5.42 9.88
CA LYS A 183 11.67 6.40 10.58
C LYS A 183 10.66 7.04 9.63
N PHE A 184 11.08 7.37 8.41
CA PHE A 184 10.22 7.97 7.40
C PHE A 184 9.01 7.09 7.03
N ILE A 185 9.19 5.77 6.91
CA ILE A 185 8.08 4.85 6.59
C ILE A 185 7.28 4.38 7.83
N GLU A 186 7.86 4.50 9.03
CA GLU A 186 7.21 4.14 10.31
C GLU A 186 6.45 5.30 10.96
N GLU A 187 6.69 6.55 10.56
CA GLU A 187 6.04 7.71 11.17
C GLU A 187 4.50 7.64 11.00
N LYS A 188 3.79 7.69 12.13
CA LYS A 188 2.33 7.72 12.19
C LYS A 188 1.87 9.16 12.22
N TRP A 189 1.40 9.63 11.08
CA TRP A 189 1.15 11.05 10.89
C TRP A 189 -0.20 11.54 11.44
N LEU A 190 -1.24 10.71 11.35
CA LEU A 190 -2.53 10.97 11.96
C LEU A 190 -2.70 10.07 13.18
N ARG A 191 -3.19 10.62 14.30
CA ARG A 191 -3.49 9.82 15.50
C ARG A 191 -4.39 8.65 15.08
N ASN A 192 -3.98 7.44 15.45
CA ASN A 192 -4.68 6.18 15.17
C ASN A 192 -4.73 5.75 13.69
N ARG A 193 -3.95 6.35 12.79
CA ARG A 193 -3.81 5.83 11.42
C ARG A 193 -2.52 5.00 11.27
N PRO A 194 -2.54 3.94 10.44
CA PRO A 194 -1.36 3.14 10.16
C PRO A 194 -0.30 3.95 9.40
N SER A 195 0.97 3.67 9.67
CA SER A 195 2.10 4.15 8.87
C SER A 195 2.16 3.43 7.51
N ILE A 196 3.05 3.88 6.62
CA ILE A 196 3.31 3.19 5.35
C ILE A 196 3.79 1.75 5.63
N LEU A 197 4.68 1.58 6.62
CA LEU A 197 5.18 0.26 6.99
C LEU A 197 4.11 -0.62 7.66
N ASP A 198 3.20 -0.04 8.46
CA ASP A 198 2.08 -0.80 9.03
C ASP A 198 1.16 -1.33 7.91
N CYS A 199 0.81 -0.48 6.95
CA CYS A 199 0.03 -0.88 5.78
C CYS A 199 0.72 -2.00 4.98
N PHE A 200 2.05 -1.90 4.80
CA PHE A 200 2.84 -2.94 4.16
C PHE A 200 2.78 -4.26 4.91
N ARG A 201 2.98 -4.22 6.24
CA ARG A 201 2.94 -5.41 7.11
C ARG A 201 1.59 -6.11 7.03
N THR A 202 0.47 -5.38 6.98
CA THR A 202 -0.85 -5.96 6.77
C THR A 202 -0.94 -6.71 5.44
N SER A 203 -0.44 -6.14 4.34
CA SER A 203 -0.37 -6.84 3.04
C SER A 203 0.50 -8.09 3.09
N VAL A 204 1.62 -8.07 3.84
CA VAL A 204 2.47 -9.25 4.04
C VAL A 204 1.75 -10.33 4.85
N GLN A 205 1.04 -9.96 5.92
CA GLN A 205 0.29 -10.90 6.76
C GLN A 205 -0.74 -11.68 5.95
N ARG A 206 -1.42 -11.02 5.00
CA ARG A 206 -2.40 -11.63 4.08
C ARG A 206 -1.84 -12.72 3.18
N LEU A 207 -0.53 -12.77 2.98
CA LEU A 207 0.09 -13.76 2.11
C LEU A 207 -0.11 -15.19 2.63
N HIS A 208 -0.24 -15.35 3.96
CA HIS A 208 -0.51 -16.62 4.67
C HIS A 208 0.20 -17.83 4.03
N SER A 209 1.51 -17.74 3.86
CA SER A 209 2.30 -18.73 3.14
C SER A 209 3.63 -18.96 3.82
N ASP A 210 3.97 -20.23 4.09
CA ASP A 210 5.27 -20.65 4.63
C ASP A 210 6.25 -21.08 3.53
N ASP A 211 5.88 -20.86 2.25
CA ASP A 211 6.69 -21.26 1.10
C ASP A 211 7.99 -20.43 1.00
N PRO A 212 9.18 -21.02 1.19
CA PRO A 212 10.44 -20.29 1.19
C PRO A 212 10.76 -19.64 -0.16
N HIS A 213 10.30 -20.22 -1.29
CA HIS A 213 10.56 -19.65 -2.61
C HIS A 213 9.73 -18.39 -2.87
N LEU A 214 8.53 -18.30 -2.30
CA LEU A 214 7.73 -17.08 -2.34
C LEU A 214 8.41 -15.96 -1.54
N PHE A 215 8.98 -16.30 -0.37
CA PHE A 215 9.79 -15.35 0.40
C PHE A 215 11.05 -14.93 -0.34
N SER A 216 11.77 -15.84 -1.01
CA SER A 216 12.94 -15.49 -1.84
C SER A 216 12.56 -14.56 -3.00
N LEU A 217 11.44 -14.82 -3.70
CA LEU A 217 10.94 -13.91 -4.75
C LEU A 217 10.64 -12.51 -4.22
N TRP A 218 9.99 -12.44 -3.07
CA TRP A 218 9.63 -11.19 -2.41
C TRP A 218 10.85 -10.42 -1.91
N ASN A 219 11.79 -11.08 -1.24
CA ASN A 219 13.06 -10.48 -0.83
C ASN A 219 13.87 -10.01 -2.05
N PHE A 220 13.82 -10.76 -3.15
CA PHE A 220 14.49 -10.38 -4.39
C PHE A 220 13.99 -9.03 -4.94
N ALA A 221 12.70 -8.74 -4.78
CA ALA A 221 12.14 -7.44 -5.18
C ALA A 221 12.77 -6.25 -4.42
N GLY A 222 13.32 -6.47 -3.22
CA GLY A 222 14.07 -5.46 -2.47
C GLY A 222 15.34 -4.99 -3.17
N PHE A 223 15.92 -5.79 -4.07
CA PHE A 223 17.09 -5.40 -4.87
C PHE A 223 16.75 -4.63 -6.11
N TRP A 224 15.47 -4.60 -6.48
CA TRP A 224 15.06 -3.90 -7.66
C TRP A 224 15.38 -2.41 -7.53
N SER A 225 16.01 -1.84 -8.56
CA SER A 225 16.28 -0.42 -8.56
C SER A 225 14.96 0.35 -8.53
N PRO A 226 14.78 1.38 -7.68
CA PRO A 226 13.61 2.25 -7.72
C PRO A 226 13.51 3.06 -9.01
N VAL A 227 14.55 3.01 -9.87
CA VAL A 227 14.68 3.72 -11.14
C VAL A 227 14.50 2.78 -12.34
N ALA A 228 14.53 1.46 -12.13
CA ALA A 228 14.27 0.49 -13.20
C ALA A 228 12.77 0.44 -13.51
N ASP A 229 12.41 0.29 -14.79
CA ASP A 229 11.01 0.21 -15.18
C ASP A 229 10.41 -1.10 -14.67
N SER A 230 9.17 -1.03 -14.20
CA SER A 230 8.48 -2.14 -13.55
C SER A 230 8.35 -3.41 -14.41
N GLY A 231 8.29 -3.24 -15.74
CA GLY A 231 8.25 -4.36 -16.69
C GLY A 231 9.52 -5.22 -16.68
N ASP A 232 10.58 -4.78 -16.00
CA ASP A 232 11.85 -5.46 -15.95
C ASP A 232 11.88 -6.60 -14.90
N PHE A 233 11.05 -6.54 -13.84
CA PHE A 233 11.05 -7.58 -12.80
C PHE A 233 10.57 -8.93 -13.33
N CYS A 234 9.40 -8.99 -13.96
CA CYS A 234 8.91 -10.24 -14.54
C CYS A 234 9.77 -10.67 -15.74
N GLN A 235 10.29 -9.71 -16.53
CA GLN A 235 11.21 -10.03 -17.61
C GLN A 235 12.52 -10.63 -17.13
N PHE A 236 13.01 -10.22 -15.96
CA PHE A 236 14.20 -10.81 -15.35
C PHE A 236 14.01 -12.32 -15.16
N PHE A 237 12.95 -12.73 -14.47
CA PHE A 237 12.67 -14.15 -14.23
C PHE A 237 12.30 -14.91 -15.50
N PHE A 238 11.40 -14.38 -16.35
CA PHE A 238 10.88 -15.16 -17.48
C PHE A 238 11.71 -15.08 -18.77
N LYS A 239 12.68 -14.16 -18.85
CA LYS A 239 13.54 -14.00 -20.04
C LYS A 239 15.02 -13.95 -19.72
N ILE A 240 15.46 -13.16 -18.74
CA ILE A 240 16.89 -12.96 -18.48
C ILE A 240 17.51 -14.20 -17.83
N ILE A 241 16.88 -14.75 -16.78
CA ILE A 241 17.39 -15.97 -16.11
C ILE A 241 17.52 -17.13 -17.10
N PRO A 242 16.49 -17.51 -17.91
CA PRO A 242 16.62 -18.58 -18.88
C PRO A 242 17.71 -18.40 -19.92
N LYS A 243 17.92 -17.16 -20.40
CA LYS A 243 18.97 -16.86 -21.37
C LYS A 243 20.38 -16.98 -20.80
N ASN A 244 20.55 -16.76 -19.50
CA ASN A 244 21.85 -16.74 -18.82
C ASN A 244 22.03 -17.93 -17.88
N TRP A 245 21.25 -18.99 -18.04
CA TRP A 245 21.26 -20.11 -17.10
C TRP A 245 22.61 -20.82 -16.98
N SER A 246 23.34 -20.98 -18.08
CA SER A 246 24.69 -21.56 -18.08
C SER A 246 25.64 -20.76 -17.18
N LEU A 247 25.58 -19.42 -17.23
CA LEU A 247 26.39 -18.55 -16.39
C LEU A 247 26.03 -18.69 -14.91
N LEU A 248 24.74 -18.86 -14.59
CA LEU A 248 24.28 -19.05 -13.22
C LEU A 248 24.72 -20.43 -12.68
N LEU A 249 24.72 -21.47 -13.51
CA LEU A 249 25.20 -22.80 -13.14
C LEU A 249 26.66 -22.78 -12.69
N ASP A 250 27.52 -22.04 -13.39
CA ASP A 250 28.94 -21.85 -13.03
C ASP A 250 29.12 -21.12 -11.70
N LYS A 251 28.07 -20.44 -11.22
CA LYS A 251 28.05 -19.65 -9.99
C LYS A 251 27.18 -20.25 -8.88
N ARG A 252 26.69 -21.50 -9.04
CA ARG A 252 25.75 -22.14 -8.10
C ARG A 252 26.21 -22.13 -6.65
N GLU A 253 27.52 -22.27 -6.40
CA GLU A 253 28.09 -22.38 -5.05
C GLU A 253 28.27 -21.01 -4.38
N GLN A 254 28.19 -19.94 -5.18
CA GLN A 254 28.25 -18.56 -4.73
C GLN A 254 26.84 -18.06 -4.40
N LEU A 255 25.83 -18.49 -5.17
CA LEU A 255 24.42 -18.09 -5.08
C LEU A 255 23.60 -18.92 -4.05
N PRO A 256 23.28 -18.40 -2.86
CA PRO A 256 22.53 -19.16 -1.84
C PRO A 256 21.07 -19.44 -2.23
N ASP A 257 20.48 -18.64 -3.13
CA ASP A 257 19.13 -18.82 -3.67
C ASP A 257 19.14 -19.47 -5.08
N PHE A 258 20.19 -20.21 -5.45
CA PHE A 258 20.31 -20.82 -6.79
C PHE A 258 19.10 -21.68 -7.17
N GLU A 259 18.59 -22.49 -6.25
CA GLU A 259 17.43 -23.37 -6.48
C GLU A 259 16.17 -22.58 -6.85
N PHE A 260 15.98 -21.41 -6.25
CA PHE A 260 14.88 -20.51 -6.56
C PHE A 260 14.95 -20.00 -8.01
N PHE A 261 16.15 -19.62 -8.49
CA PHE A 261 16.33 -19.26 -9.91
C PHE A 261 16.08 -20.44 -10.86
N GLY A 262 16.29 -21.67 -10.40
CA GLY A 262 15.94 -22.90 -11.13
C GLY A 262 14.46 -23.00 -11.49
N LEU A 263 13.57 -22.38 -10.71
CA LEU A 263 12.14 -22.33 -11.03
C LEU A 263 11.89 -21.64 -12.38
N ALA A 264 12.64 -20.58 -12.70
CA ALA A 264 12.51 -19.86 -13.97
C ALA A 264 12.88 -20.70 -15.19
N ASN A 265 13.59 -21.81 -14.98
CA ASN A 265 14.22 -22.59 -16.03
C ASN A 265 13.44 -23.83 -16.48
N THR A 266 12.38 -24.19 -15.76
CA THR A 266 11.52 -25.32 -16.12
C THR A 266 10.11 -24.86 -16.43
N PRO A 267 9.33 -25.59 -17.26
CA PRO A 267 7.92 -25.25 -17.50
C PRO A 267 7.09 -25.23 -16.20
N ASN A 268 7.26 -26.24 -15.34
CA ASN A 268 6.53 -26.33 -14.06
C ASN A 268 6.96 -25.23 -13.08
N GLY A 269 8.27 -24.94 -12.98
CA GLY A 269 8.76 -23.87 -12.13
C GLY A 269 8.27 -22.49 -12.58
N ARG A 270 8.20 -22.23 -13.89
CA ARG A 270 7.63 -20.97 -14.42
C ARG A 270 6.15 -20.82 -14.09
N PHE A 271 5.40 -21.91 -14.10
CA PHE A 271 4.01 -21.91 -13.66
C PHE A 271 3.89 -21.58 -12.16
N VAL A 272 4.76 -22.17 -11.33
CA VAL A 272 4.84 -21.87 -9.89
C VAL A 272 5.21 -20.40 -9.64
N LEU A 273 6.21 -19.85 -10.34
CA LEU A 273 6.56 -18.43 -10.27
C LEU A 273 5.39 -17.53 -10.67
N GLY A 274 4.66 -17.88 -11.73
CA GLY A 274 3.45 -17.15 -12.14
C GLY A 274 2.39 -17.12 -11.03
N LYS A 275 2.20 -18.23 -10.31
CA LYS A 275 1.30 -18.28 -9.14
C LYS A 275 1.80 -17.44 -7.98
N TYR A 276 3.10 -17.45 -7.68
CA TYR A 276 3.66 -16.60 -6.61
C TYR A 276 3.48 -15.12 -6.92
N ILE A 277 3.76 -14.71 -8.16
CA ILE A 277 3.55 -13.34 -8.61
C ILE A 277 2.08 -12.95 -8.49
N GLN A 278 1.16 -13.84 -8.91
CA GLN A 278 -0.27 -13.61 -8.78
C GLN A 278 -0.70 -13.45 -7.31
N LYS A 279 -0.20 -14.28 -6.39
CA LYS A 279 -0.42 -14.12 -4.95
C LYS A 279 0.04 -12.76 -4.43
N LEU A 280 1.21 -12.28 -4.86
CA LEU A 280 1.71 -10.96 -4.46
C LEU A 280 0.82 -9.81 -4.99
N VAL A 281 0.19 -9.99 -6.15
CA VAL A 281 -0.82 -9.04 -6.67
C VAL A 281 -2.11 -9.10 -5.86
N GLU A 282 -2.55 -10.30 -5.46
CA GLU A 282 -3.77 -10.52 -4.67
C GLU A 282 -3.73 -9.84 -3.30
N VAL A 283 -2.54 -9.71 -2.72
CA VAL A 283 -2.34 -9.04 -1.42
C VAL A 283 -1.84 -7.60 -1.56
N SER A 284 -1.86 -7.02 -2.77
CA SER A 284 -1.46 -5.63 -3.06
C SER A 284 0.00 -5.29 -2.73
N LEU A 285 0.86 -6.30 -2.67
CA LEU A 285 2.30 -6.11 -2.65
C LEU A 285 2.80 -5.72 -4.05
N PHE A 286 2.22 -6.32 -5.08
CA PHE A 286 2.46 -6.00 -6.48
C PHE A 286 1.18 -5.42 -7.10
N THR A 287 1.30 -4.65 -8.18
CA THR A 287 0.15 -4.16 -8.96
C THR A 287 0.22 -4.70 -10.38
N ALA A 288 -0.93 -5.07 -10.93
CA ALA A 288 -1.06 -5.47 -12.33
C ALA A 288 -2.03 -4.51 -13.04
N PRO A 289 -1.82 -4.21 -14.33
CA PRO A 289 -2.86 -3.57 -15.13
C PRO A 289 -4.13 -4.42 -15.17
N SER A 290 -5.26 -3.78 -15.48
CA SER A 290 -6.59 -4.40 -15.50
C SER A 290 -6.73 -5.61 -16.44
N ASN A 291 -5.82 -5.76 -17.40
CA ASN A 291 -5.79 -6.92 -18.32
C ASN A 291 -5.03 -8.14 -17.74
N GLY A 292 -4.49 -8.04 -16.51
CA GLY A 292 -3.79 -9.13 -15.83
C GLY A 292 -2.48 -9.57 -16.50
N ALA A 293 -1.94 -8.77 -17.42
CA ALA A 293 -0.73 -9.14 -18.15
C ALA A 293 0.48 -9.16 -17.21
N LEU A 294 1.01 -10.35 -16.91
CA LEU A 294 2.21 -10.55 -16.09
C LEU A 294 3.43 -9.71 -16.54
N LYS A 295 3.46 -9.30 -17.82
CA LYS A 295 4.55 -8.49 -18.40
C LYS A 295 4.58 -7.04 -17.90
N GLU A 296 3.52 -6.57 -17.26
CA GLU A 296 3.33 -5.17 -16.87
C GLU A 296 3.18 -5.00 -15.36
N ILE A 297 3.49 -6.05 -14.59
CA ILE A 297 3.44 -6.01 -13.13
C ILE A 297 4.41 -4.98 -12.59
N ARG A 298 3.96 -4.23 -11.58
CA ARG A 298 4.73 -3.16 -10.96
C ARG A 298 4.84 -3.35 -9.46
N ILE A 299 5.97 -2.92 -8.94
CA ILE A 299 6.25 -2.87 -7.50
C ILE A 299 6.39 -1.40 -7.14
N HIS A 300 5.60 -0.95 -6.18
CA HIS A 300 5.67 0.45 -5.76
C HIS A 300 7.03 0.74 -5.10
N LYS A 301 7.61 1.92 -5.34
CA LYS A 301 8.96 2.25 -4.83
C LYS A 301 9.05 2.22 -3.31
N LEU A 302 8.00 2.66 -2.63
CA LEU A 302 7.90 2.56 -1.16
C LEU A 302 7.78 1.10 -0.68
N TRP A 303 7.18 0.20 -1.47
CA TRP A 303 7.17 -1.24 -1.15
C TRP A 303 8.56 -1.83 -1.28
N ILE A 304 9.32 -1.48 -2.32
CA ILE A 304 10.74 -1.87 -2.42
C ILE A 304 11.51 -1.43 -1.17
N GLU A 305 11.31 -0.20 -0.71
CA GLU A 305 11.97 0.25 0.52
C GLU A 305 11.49 -0.51 1.76
N CYS A 306 10.18 -0.74 1.92
CA CYS A 306 9.67 -1.56 3.03
C CYS A 306 10.27 -2.98 3.03
N ILE A 307 10.44 -3.60 1.86
CA ILE A 307 11.10 -4.91 1.72
C ILE A 307 12.54 -4.84 2.22
N ARG A 308 13.31 -3.84 1.79
CA ARG A 308 14.72 -3.66 2.22
C ARG A 308 14.85 -3.50 3.72
N GLN A 309 13.89 -2.80 4.32
CA GLN A 309 13.85 -2.53 5.76
C GLN A 309 13.52 -3.79 6.55
N LEU A 310 12.56 -4.59 6.09
CA LEU A 310 12.23 -5.89 6.71
C LEU A 310 13.32 -6.95 6.52
N ALA A 311 13.96 -7.01 5.35
CA ALA A 311 15.05 -7.95 5.08
C ALA A 311 16.33 -7.64 5.87
N GLY A 312 16.47 -6.41 6.39
CA GLY A 312 17.67 -5.94 7.07
C GLY A 312 18.89 -5.80 6.15
N GLN A 313 20.06 -5.53 6.72
CA GLN A 313 21.31 -5.43 5.96
C GLN A 313 21.80 -6.81 5.49
N GLU A 314 21.64 -7.84 6.31
CA GLU A 314 22.09 -9.20 5.97
C GLU A 314 21.24 -9.84 4.88
N GLY A 315 19.91 -9.69 4.92
CA GLY A 315 19.02 -10.21 3.88
C GLY A 315 19.33 -9.60 2.52
N ARG A 316 19.79 -8.33 2.51
CA ARG A 316 20.29 -7.67 1.29
C ARG A 316 21.57 -8.33 0.73
N LEU A 317 22.48 -8.76 1.59
CA LEU A 317 23.73 -9.37 1.10
C LEU A 317 23.55 -10.84 0.71
N ARG A 318 22.55 -11.54 1.26
CA ARG A 318 22.31 -12.97 0.97
C ARG A 318 21.98 -13.21 -0.50
N CYS A 319 21.08 -12.46 -1.12
CA CYS A 319 20.68 -12.75 -2.50
C CYS A 319 21.66 -12.24 -3.59
N ILE A 320 22.75 -11.54 -3.22
CA ILE A 320 23.75 -10.98 -4.15
C ILE A 320 25.04 -11.80 -4.18
N ARG A 321 25.36 -12.51 -3.10
CA ARG A 321 26.57 -13.35 -3.02
C ARG A 321 26.48 -14.50 -4.01
#